data_AF-A0A949M4W0-F1
#
_entry.id   AF-A0A949M4W0-F1
#
_cell.length_a   1.000
_cell.length_b   1.000
_cell.length_c   1.000
_cell.angle_alpha   90.00
_cell.angle_beta   90.00
_cell.angle_gamma   90.00
#
_symmetry.space_group_name_H-M   'P 1'
#
loop_
_entity.id
_entity.type
_entity.pdbx_description
1 polymer ?
#
loop_
_entity_poly.entity_id
_entity_poly.type
_entity_poly.pdbx_seq_one_letter_code
_entity_poly.pdbx_strand_id
1 'polypeptide(L)' 'MSRPITTTRWQQLTQDVTTEMRAWRLAHPKATLRAIEVALDARLNQMRARMIEDRALAGSAADWAATPAAAVP' A
#
# COMPACT_ATOMS: atom_id res chain seq x y z
N MET A 1 -10.01 -1.55 -14.86
CA MET A 1 -10.49 -0.32 -14.21
C MET A 1 -9.53 0.02 -13.07
N SER A 2 -8.59 0.94 -13.28
CA SER A 2 -7.69 1.38 -12.20
C SER A 2 -8.50 2.20 -11.20
N ARG A 3 -8.71 1.64 -10.00
CA ARG A 3 -9.42 2.32 -8.92
C ARG A 3 -8.39 3.22 -8.22
N PRO A 4 -8.57 4.54 -8.20
CA PRO A 4 -7.70 5.42 -7.42
C PRO A 4 -7.73 4.99 -5.95
N ILE A 5 -6.65 5.24 -5.22
CA ILE A 5 -6.64 5.07 -3.76
C ILE A 5 -7.75 5.96 -3.21
N THR A 6 -8.87 5.36 -2.83
CA THR A 6 -9.91 6.07 -2.09
C THR A 6 -9.42 6.25 -0.66
N THR A 7 -9.78 7.37 -0.03
CA THR A 7 -9.51 7.60 1.39
C THR A 7 -9.87 6.38 2.25
N THR A 8 -10.93 5.66 1.89
CA THR A 8 -11.36 4.40 2.52
C THR A 8 -10.33 3.27 2.42
N ARG A 9 -9.75 3.01 1.23
CA ARG A 9 -8.72 1.96 1.08
C ARG A 9 -7.47 2.31 1.88
N TRP A 10 -7.15 3.61 1.97
CA TRP A 10 -6.04 4.06 2.77
C TRP A 10 -6.30 3.86 4.28
N GLN A 11 -7.48 4.25 4.75
CA GLN A 11 -7.90 3.99 6.13
C GLN A 11 -7.81 2.50 6.49
N GLN A 12 -8.24 1.61 5.58
CA GLN A 12 -8.15 0.17 5.80
C GLN A 12 -6.70 -0.31 5.99
N LEU A 13 -5.77 0.08 5.11
CA LEU A 13 -4.37 -0.33 5.24
C LEU A 13 -3.74 0.19 6.54
N THR A 14 -4.11 1.40 6.98
CA THR A 14 -3.66 1.93 8.28
C THR A 14 -4.21 1.11 9.45
N GLN A 15 -5.49 0.73 9.37
CA GLN A 15 -6.16 -0.11 10.35
C GLN A 15 -5.49 -1.49 10.46
N ASP A 16 -5.14 -2.08 9.32
CA ASP A 16 -4.46 -3.37 9.23
C ASP A 16 -3.08 -3.31 9.90
N VAL A 17 -2.25 -2.32 9.53
CA VAL A 17 -0.92 -2.12 10.16
C VAL A 17 -1.05 -1.96 11.68
N THR A 18 -2.02 -1.18 12.15
CA THR A 18 -2.24 -0.95 13.59
C THR A 18 -2.66 -2.22 14.31
N THR A 19 -3.56 -3.00 13.70
CA THR A 19 -4.06 -4.27 14.24
C THR A 19 -2.95 -5.30 14.33
N GLU A 20 -2.17 -5.45 13.25
CA GLU A 20 -1.04 -6.37 13.20
C GLU A 20 0.07 -5.98 14.18
N MET A 21 0.36 -4.68 14.34
CA MET A 21 1.33 -4.23 15.34
C MET A 21 0.88 -4.53 16.77
N ARG A 22 -0.42 -4.39 17.06
CA ARG A 22 -0.96 -4.78 18.37
C ARG A 22 -0.81 -6.28 18.62
N ALA A 23 -1.18 -7.11 17.65
CA ALA A 23 -1.02 -8.56 17.74
C ALA A 23 0.46 -8.96 17.90
N TRP A 24 1.35 -8.34 17.12
CA TRP A 24 2.78 -8.58 17.22
C TRP A 24 3.32 -8.18 18.60
N ARG A 25 2.92 -7.03 19.14
CA ARG A 25 3.37 -6.59 20.47
C ARG A 25 2.93 -7.53 21.60
N LEU A 26 1.73 -8.12 21.49
CA LEU A 26 1.25 -9.14 22.42
C LEU A 26 2.10 -10.42 22.35
N ALA A 27 2.48 -10.86 21.15
CA ALA A 27 3.35 -12.02 20.96
C ALA A 27 4.81 -11.76 21.39
N HIS A 28 5.25 -10.50 21.41
CA HIS A 28 6.62 -10.11 21.71
C HIS A 28 6.69 -9.13 22.90
N PRO A 29 6.28 -9.53 24.12
CA PRO A 29 6.16 -8.62 25.27
C PRO A 29 7.51 -8.01 25.68
N LYS A 30 8.62 -8.70 25.42
CA LYS A 30 9.99 -8.25 25.73
C LYS A 30 10.75 -7.67 24.52
N ALA A 31 10.06 -7.36 23.42
CA ALA A 31 10.69 -6.72 22.27
C ALA A 31 11.40 -5.42 22.68
N THR A 32 12.64 -5.26 22.23
CA THR A 32 13.38 -4.01 22.38
C THR A 32 12.80 -2.94 21.46
N LEU A 33 13.14 -1.67 21.69
CA LEU A 33 12.75 -0.57 20.79
C LEU A 33 13.15 -0.86 19.34
N ARG A 34 14.40 -1.31 19.14
CA ARG A 34 14.90 -1.70 17.81
C ARG A 34 14.06 -2.80 17.16
N ALA A 35 13.61 -3.79 17.92
CA ALA A 35 12.75 -4.84 17.38
C ALA A 35 11.35 -4.31 17.00
N ILE A 36 10.82 -3.37 17.78
CA ILE A 36 9.55 -2.68 17.49
C ILE A 36 9.68 -1.87 16.19
N GLU A 37 10.76 -1.09 16.03
CA GLU A 37 11.03 -0.29 14.83
C GLU A 37 11.12 -1.18 13.59
N VAL A 38 11.93 -2.25 13.63
CA VAL A 38 12.06 -3.19 12.51
C VAL A 38 10.71 -3.82 12.13
N ALA A 39 9.91 -4.21 13.12
CA ALA A 39 8.59 -4.80 12.88
C ALA A 39 7.59 -3.80 12.29
N LEU A 40 7.65 -2.54 12.73
CA LEU A 40 6.83 -1.46 12.19
C LEU A 40 7.25 -1.11 10.76
N ASP A 41 8.55 -0.94 10.52
CA ASP A 41 9.13 -0.59 9.22
C ASP A 41 8.77 -1.65 8.16
N ALA A 42 8.84 -2.93 8.50
CA ALA A 42 8.45 -4.01 7.60
C ALA A 42 7.00 -3.85 7.11
N ARG A 43 6.07 -3.45 8.00
CA ARG A 43 4.65 -3.26 7.67
C ARG A 43 4.41 -1.97 6.89
N LEU A 44 5.06 -0.88 7.29
CA LEU A 44 4.99 0.40 6.57
C LEU A 44 5.57 0.27 5.15
N ASN A 45 6.63 -0.52 4.96
CA ASN A 45 7.20 -0.77 3.64
C ASN A 45 6.24 -1.53 2.72
N GLN A 46 5.53 -2.54 3.25
CA GLN A 46 4.50 -3.25 2.47
C GLN A 46 3.33 -2.33 2.09
N MET A 47 2.86 -1.54 3.05
CA MET A 47 1.82 -0.54 2.83
C MET A 47 2.24 0.48 1.76
N ARG A 48 3.47 0.99 1.85
CA ARG A 48 4.07 1.90 0.86
C ARG A 48 4.15 1.26 -0.52
N ALA A 49 4.57 -0.01 -0.61
CA ALA A 49 4.65 -0.73 -1.88
C ALA A 49 3.28 -0.79 -2.58
N ARG A 50 2.22 -1.14 -1.84
CA ARG A 50 0.84 -1.14 -2.36
C ARG A 50 0.39 0.25 -2.85
N MET A 51 0.75 1.30 -2.10
CA MET A 51 0.46 2.68 -2.53
C MET A 51 1.16 3.04 -3.84
N ILE A 52 2.43 2.67 -4.00
CA ILE A 52 3.20 2.92 -5.21
C ILE A 52 2.62 2.14 -6.39
N GLU A 53 2.32 0.86 -6.19
CA GLU A 53 1.69 -0.01 -7.19
C GLU A 53 0.35 0.58 -7.67
N ASP A 54 -0.54 0.95 -6.75
CA ASP A 54 -1.83 1.56 -7.11
C ASP A 54 -1.65 2.85 -7.92
N ARG A 55 -0.66 3.68 -7.59
CA ARG A 55 -0.34 4.92 -8.33
C ARG A 55 0.22 4.61 -9.73
N ALA A 56 1.10 3.64 -9.86
CA ALA A 56 1.65 3.21 -11.14
C ALA A 56 0.57 2.61 -12.05
N LEU A 57 -0.36 1.83 -11.49
CA LEU A 57 -1.51 1.27 -12.22
C LEU A 57 -2.53 2.35 -12.61
N ALA A 58 -2.73 3.38 -11.78
CA ALA A 58 -3.57 4.53 -12.14
C ALA A 58 -2.97 5.34 -13.29
N GLY A 59 -1.65 5.56 -13.29
CA GLY A 59 -0.94 6.27 -14.36
C GLY A 59 -0.94 5.48 -15.68
N SER A 60 -0.52 4.22 -15.65
CA SER A 60 -0.48 3.38 -16.86
C SER A 60 -1.85 3.18 -17.51
N ALA A 61 -2.92 3.00 -16.72
CA ALA A 61 -4.28 2.91 -17.28
C ALA A 61 -4.76 4.23 -17.88
N ALA A 62 -4.27 5.38 -17.40
CA ALA A 62 -4.55 6.68 -18.01
C ALA A 62 -3.80 6.85 -19.34
N ASP A 63 -2.54 6.38 -19.43
CA ASP A 63 -1.74 6.44 -20.66
C ASP A 63 -2.33 5.58 -21.79
N TRP A 64 -2.84 4.38 -21.49
CA TRP A 64 -3.50 3.53 -22.48
C TRP A 64 -4.80 4.13 -23.04
N ALA A 65 -5.58 4.83 -22.21
CA ALA A 65 -6.82 5.49 -22.67
C ALA A 65 -6.56 6.75 -23.51
N ALA A 66 -5.38 7.35 -23.38
CA ALA A 66 -4.96 8.53 -24.13
C ALA A 66 -4.32 8.19 -25.49
N THR A 67 -4.06 6.91 -25.78
CA THR A 67 -3.54 6.48 -27.08
C THR A 67 -4.67 6.53 -28.11
N PRO A 68 -4.61 7.42 -29.12
CA PRO A 68 -5.61 7.41 -30.19
C PRO A 68 -5.55 6.05 -30.87
N ALA A 69 -6.71 5.44 -31.14
CA ALA A 69 -6.76 4.26 -32.00
C ALA A 69 -6.02 4.61 -33.29
N ALA A 70 -4.90 3.92 -33.55
CA ALA A 70 -4.15 4.11 -34.77
C ALA A 70 -5.14 3.95 -35.92
N ALA A 71 -5.37 5.04 -36.67
CA ALA A 71 -6.20 5.01 -37.85
C ALA A 71 -5.51 4.06 -38.84
N VAL A 72 -6.03 2.84 -38.92
CA VAL A 72 -5.64 1.87 -39.94
C VAL A 72 -6.23 2.39 -41.26
N PRO A 73 -5.41 2.62 -42.31
CA PRO A 73 -5.87 3.13 -43.59
C PRO A 73 -6.82 2.18 -44.31
#